data_AF-A0A931IHN8-F1
#
_entry.id   AF-A0A931IHN8-F1
#
_cell.length_a   1.000
_cell.length_b   1.000
_cell.length_c   1.000
_cell.angle_alpha   90.00
_cell.angle_beta   90.00
_cell.angle_gamma   90.00
#
_symmetry.space_group_name_H-M   'P 1'
#
loop_
_entity.id
_entity.type
_entity.pdbx_description
1 polymer ?
#
loop_
_entity_poly.entity_id
_entity_poly.type
_entity_poly.pdbx_seq_one_letter_code
_entity_poly.pdbx_strand_id
1 'polypeptide(L)'
;MSPITVDPELYYAAAKAVFNEYGRVIESVRGSLNPGLAASNGMAGNYPAVAAWVTKYSSVAADLEGVLVAYGNALLTMGDMLNLAGYTWAKANYDANPSTNKGVEPAMPPPRIGPAWDDKSIDIPDPLPAAYTTSDRGLLTTPNTLRDNLTTALRQNNAPVPTGDSDALNAANSGWKAFSEHDAWTGGHGRVESVIASFDTVAAPEKSDVVDMLNVLGSASTSTAEAAKGFAAATAAHATELADLRATLVSTAASAFSDSGASASSSSTAVTLTFTEEPDESSLTSGAVIIASTLSTHPLYALLAKAEFSGADALPQLKAKLQEIACSPVNELVNRATWKSSALKCELNPEGRRDYSGSNDIVKGWIDDAVKYGNAAGVDPKLVLAIVYNEGGNRADTTL
;
A
#
# COMPACT_ATOMS: atom_id res chain seq x y z
N MET A 1 -13.32 -5.55 43.25
CA MET A 1 -13.01 -5.76 41.83
C MET A 1 -11.72 -6.56 41.77
N SER A 2 -11.70 -7.68 41.04
CA SER A 2 -10.45 -8.39 40.79
C SER A 2 -9.53 -7.51 39.94
N PRO A 3 -8.21 -7.45 40.21
CA PRO A 3 -7.29 -6.65 39.41
C PRO A 3 -7.33 -7.10 37.95
N ILE A 4 -7.40 -6.14 37.03
CA ILE A 4 -7.17 -6.43 35.60
C ILE A 4 -5.73 -6.95 35.51
N THR A 5 -5.57 -8.21 35.12
CA THR A 5 -4.27 -8.81 34.84
C THR A 5 -4.16 -8.94 33.33
N VAL A 6 -3.35 -8.10 32.72
CA VAL A 6 -3.02 -8.19 31.28
C VAL A 6 -1.74 -8.99 31.15
N ASP A 7 -1.72 -9.95 30.22
CA ASP A 7 -0.51 -10.70 29.86
C ASP A 7 0.37 -9.85 28.93
N PRO A 8 1.54 -9.37 29.38
CA PRO A 8 2.43 -8.55 28.56
C PRO A 8 3.07 -9.33 27.40
N GLU A 9 3.23 -10.64 27.53
CA GLU A 9 3.91 -11.48 26.52
C GLU A 9 3.14 -11.52 25.20
N LEU A 10 1.83 -11.37 25.27
CA LEU A 10 0.96 -11.27 24.10
C LEU A 10 1.31 -10.05 23.23
N TYR A 11 1.60 -8.91 23.85
CA TYR A 11 1.98 -7.70 23.13
C TYR A 11 3.36 -7.84 22.48
N TYR A 12 4.31 -8.47 23.16
CA TYR A 12 5.64 -8.76 22.58
C TYR A 12 5.56 -9.76 21.42
N ALA A 13 4.73 -10.80 21.54
CA ALA A 13 4.47 -11.76 20.47
C ALA A 13 3.82 -11.07 19.25
N ALA A 14 2.82 -10.21 19.49
CA ALA A 14 2.18 -9.40 18.46
C ALA A 14 3.18 -8.47 17.76
N ALA A 15 4.00 -7.75 18.53
CA ALA A 15 5.04 -6.87 17.99
C ALA A 15 5.99 -7.64 17.07
N LYS A 16 6.49 -8.79 17.53
CA LYS A 16 7.36 -9.67 16.74
C LYS A 16 6.70 -10.12 15.43
N ALA A 17 5.42 -10.49 15.48
CA ALA A 17 4.68 -10.89 14.28
C ALA A 17 4.57 -9.73 13.27
N VAL A 18 4.24 -8.53 13.74
CA VAL A 18 4.15 -7.32 12.90
C VAL A 18 5.51 -6.96 12.28
N PHE A 19 6.62 -7.06 13.03
CA PHE A 19 7.96 -6.85 12.47
C PHE A 19 8.36 -7.91 11.43
N ASN A 20 7.91 -9.16 11.60
CA ASN A 20 8.14 -10.19 10.59
C ASN A 20 7.39 -9.85 9.29
N GLU A 21 6.18 -9.32 9.36
CA GLU A 21 5.47 -8.84 8.17
C GLU A 21 6.20 -7.70 7.47
N TYR A 22 6.79 -6.77 8.23
CA TYR A 22 7.66 -5.74 7.65
C TYR A 22 8.82 -6.36 6.85
N GLY A 23 9.50 -7.37 7.40
CA GLY A 23 10.57 -8.09 6.68
C GLY A 23 10.09 -8.70 5.36
N ARG A 24 8.90 -9.32 5.35
CA ARG A 24 8.29 -9.91 4.15
C ARG A 24 7.93 -8.88 3.08
N VAL A 25 7.46 -7.69 3.50
CA VAL A 25 7.19 -6.58 2.58
C VAL A 25 8.47 -6.09 1.90
N ILE A 26 9.58 -5.98 2.65
CA ILE A 26 10.87 -5.61 2.06
C ILE A 26 11.33 -6.66 1.05
N GLU A 27 11.22 -7.93 1.42
CA GLU A 27 11.61 -9.05 0.58
C GLU A 27 10.76 -9.10 -0.70
N SER A 28 9.45 -8.85 -0.62
CA SER A 28 8.60 -8.84 -1.82
C SER A 28 8.98 -7.73 -2.79
N VAL A 29 9.33 -6.54 -2.29
CA VAL A 29 9.79 -5.44 -3.15
C VAL A 29 11.17 -5.76 -3.76
N ARG A 30 12.15 -6.15 -2.95
CA ARG A 30 13.53 -6.35 -3.40
C ARG A 30 13.72 -7.64 -4.20
N GLY A 31 13.00 -8.69 -3.84
CA GLY A 31 13.12 -10.03 -4.39
C GLY A 31 12.12 -10.33 -5.50
N SER A 32 11.01 -9.58 -5.60
CA SER A 32 10.00 -9.81 -6.64
C SER A 32 9.71 -8.56 -7.48
N LEU A 33 9.31 -7.44 -6.88
CA LEU A 33 8.87 -6.26 -7.66
C LEU A 33 9.99 -5.69 -8.54
N ASN A 34 11.08 -5.22 -7.91
CA ASN A 34 12.17 -4.55 -8.60
C ASN A 34 12.82 -5.45 -9.68
N PRO A 35 13.23 -6.70 -9.38
CA PRO A 35 13.80 -7.56 -10.42
C PRO A 35 12.76 -7.99 -11.47
N GLY A 36 11.49 -8.14 -11.08
CA GLY A 36 10.41 -8.53 -11.98
C GLY A 36 10.07 -7.46 -13.02
N LEU A 37 10.27 -6.18 -12.70
CA LEU A 37 9.99 -5.07 -13.60
C LEU A 37 11.23 -4.56 -14.35
N ALA A 38 12.45 -5.00 -14.03
CA ALA A 38 13.68 -4.45 -14.61
C ALA A 38 13.71 -4.41 -16.16
N ALA A 39 13.03 -5.33 -16.84
CA ALA A 39 12.97 -5.41 -18.30
C ALA A 39 11.77 -4.66 -18.93
N SER A 40 10.95 -3.93 -18.15
CA SER A 40 9.74 -3.25 -18.64
C SER A 40 9.94 -1.78 -18.99
N ASN A 41 11.16 -1.25 -18.91
CA ASN A 41 11.40 0.17 -19.18
C ASN A 41 10.99 0.55 -20.60
N GLY A 42 10.18 1.60 -20.74
CA GLY A 42 9.68 2.05 -22.03
C GLY A 42 8.73 1.09 -22.76
N MET A 43 8.10 0.17 -22.02
CA MET A 43 7.19 -0.84 -22.57
C MET A 43 6.00 -0.26 -23.35
N ALA A 44 5.48 0.90 -22.94
CA ALA A 44 4.29 1.48 -23.55
C ALA A 44 4.61 2.16 -24.89
N GLY A 45 5.87 2.48 -25.15
CA GLY A 45 6.27 3.27 -26.31
C GLY A 45 5.87 4.74 -26.17
N ASN A 46 5.97 5.50 -27.26
CA ASN A 46 5.61 6.91 -27.33
C ASN A 46 4.78 7.18 -28.58
N TYR A 47 3.46 7.25 -28.41
CA TYR A 47 2.50 7.56 -29.47
C TYR A 47 1.20 8.15 -28.87
N PRO A 48 0.44 9.00 -29.60
CA PRO A 48 -0.67 9.75 -29.03
C PRO A 48 -1.73 8.90 -28.30
N ALA A 49 -2.08 7.74 -28.84
CA ALA A 49 -3.13 6.89 -28.27
C ALA A 49 -2.75 6.27 -26.90
N VAL A 50 -1.46 6.14 -26.58
CA VAL A 50 -1.02 5.56 -25.29
C VAL A 50 -1.02 6.58 -24.15
N ALA A 51 -1.23 7.87 -24.42
CA ALA A 51 -1.07 8.94 -23.43
C ALA A 51 -1.97 8.75 -22.19
N ALA A 52 -3.24 8.39 -22.37
CA ALA A 52 -4.17 8.13 -21.27
C ALA A 52 -3.73 6.93 -20.42
N TRP A 53 -3.33 5.84 -21.08
CA TRP A 53 -2.84 4.63 -20.42
C TRP A 53 -1.56 4.91 -19.61
N VAL A 54 -0.58 5.59 -20.19
CA VAL A 54 0.67 5.99 -19.49
C VAL A 54 0.37 6.88 -18.30
N THR A 55 -0.48 7.90 -18.48
CA THR A 55 -0.85 8.82 -17.39
C THR A 55 -1.47 8.06 -16.23
N LYS A 56 -2.38 7.13 -16.51
CA LYS A 56 -3.02 6.31 -15.47
C LYS A 56 -2.04 5.33 -14.84
N TYR A 57 -1.20 4.65 -15.64
CA TYR A 57 -0.14 3.76 -15.14
C TYR A 57 0.74 4.48 -14.12
N SER A 58 1.30 5.64 -14.50
CA SER A 58 2.20 6.41 -13.63
C SER A 58 1.50 6.94 -12.38
N SER A 59 0.25 7.39 -12.49
CA SER A 59 -0.54 7.82 -11.33
C SER A 59 -0.78 6.68 -10.35
N VAL A 60 -1.23 5.51 -10.84
CA VAL A 60 -1.49 4.35 -9.97
C VAL A 60 -0.19 3.79 -9.39
N ALA A 61 0.92 3.86 -10.14
CA ALA A 61 2.23 3.40 -9.67
C ALA A 61 2.70 4.25 -8.49
N ALA A 62 2.59 5.58 -8.60
CA ALA A 62 2.92 6.51 -7.51
C ALA A 62 2.01 6.32 -6.27
N ASP A 63 0.72 6.02 -6.48
CA ASP A 63 -0.19 5.71 -5.36
C ASP A 63 0.21 4.40 -4.66
N LEU A 64 0.53 3.35 -5.43
CA LEU A 64 0.97 2.06 -4.91
C LEU A 64 2.31 2.17 -4.17
N GLU A 65 3.29 2.87 -4.74
CA GLU A 65 4.57 3.18 -4.09
C GLU A 65 4.34 3.89 -2.75
N GLY A 66 3.46 4.90 -2.73
CA GLY A 66 3.07 5.59 -1.51
C GLY A 66 2.41 4.67 -0.48
N VAL A 67 1.58 3.71 -0.91
CA VAL A 67 1.00 2.68 -0.03
C VAL A 67 2.08 1.77 0.53
N LEU A 68 3.03 1.30 -0.29
CA LEU A 68 4.12 0.42 0.16
C LEU A 68 5.00 1.10 1.21
N VAL A 69 5.34 2.37 0.98
CA VAL A 69 6.11 3.18 1.93
C VAL A 69 5.33 3.40 3.23
N ALA A 70 4.07 3.81 3.12
CA ALA A 70 3.22 4.02 4.29
C ALA A 70 3.01 2.72 5.08
N TYR A 71 2.81 1.60 4.40
CA TYR A 71 2.57 0.30 5.02
C TYR A 71 3.80 -0.20 5.77
N GLY A 72 4.98 -0.17 5.15
CA GLY A 72 6.22 -0.58 5.80
C GLY A 72 6.50 0.23 7.07
N ASN A 73 6.29 1.55 7.01
CA ASN A 73 6.47 2.41 8.17
C ASN A 73 5.38 2.23 9.24
N ALA A 74 4.14 1.99 8.84
CA ALA A 74 3.03 1.70 9.76
C ALA A 74 3.25 0.38 10.51
N LEU A 75 3.75 -0.67 9.84
CA LEU A 75 4.13 -1.93 10.48
C LEU A 75 5.22 -1.70 11.54
N LEU A 76 6.28 -0.96 11.19
CA LEU A 76 7.33 -0.64 12.15
C LEU A 76 6.77 0.13 13.36
N THR A 77 5.95 1.16 13.13
CA THR A 77 5.38 1.99 14.21
C THR A 77 4.45 1.19 15.10
N MET A 78 3.60 0.35 14.52
CA MET A 78 2.72 -0.53 15.28
C MET A 78 3.52 -1.56 16.11
N GLY A 79 4.58 -2.14 15.55
CA GLY A 79 5.47 -3.04 16.29
C GLY A 79 6.11 -2.38 17.51
N ASP A 80 6.56 -1.12 17.37
CA ASP A 80 7.12 -0.36 18.51
C ASP A 80 6.06 -0.01 19.55
N MET A 81 4.86 0.41 19.13
CA MET A 81 3.74 0.70 20.01
C MET A 81 3.35 -0.54 20.84
N LEU A 82 3.29 -1.72 20.21
CA LEU A 82 3.00 -2.98 20.87
C LEU A 82 4.09 -3.35 21.88
N ASN A 83 5.37 -3.20 21.52
CA ASN A 83 6.48 -3.42 22.46
C ASN A 83 6.39 -2.49 23.69
N LEU A 84 6.07 -1.21 23.48
CA LEU A 84 5.96 -0.24 24.57
C LEU A 84 4.73 -0.52 25.46
N ALA A 85 3.61 -0.92 24.86
CA ALA A 85 2.43 -1.36 25.61
C ALA A 85 2.71 -2.61 26.45
N GLY A 86 3.40 -3.62 25.87
CA GLY A 86 3.87 -4.79 26.60
C GLY A 86 4.74 -4.42 27.79
N TYR A 87 5.73 -3.53 27.59
CA TYR A 87 6.54 -3.02 28.70
C TYR A 87 5.73 -2.33 29.80
N THR A 88 4.76 -1.50 29.42
CA THR A 88 3.92 -0.76 30.38
C THR A 88 3.10 -1.73 31.23
N TRP A 89 2.51 -2.76 30.63
CA TRP A 89 1.79 -3.81 31.37
C TRP A 89 2.71 -4.66 32.23
N ALA A 90 3.88 -5.05 31.73
CA ALA A 90 4.86 -5.80 32.51
C ALA A 90 5.32 -5.00 33.74
N LYS A 91 5.59 -3.71 33.56
CA LYS A 91 6.01 -2.80 34.63
C LYS A 91 4.88 -2.61 35.66
N ALA A 92 3.64 -2.42 35.21
CA ALA A 92 2.48 -2.34 36.09
C ALA A 92 2.30 -3.64 36.91
N ASN A 93 2.42 -4.81 36.28
CA ASN A 93 2.34 -6.11 36.96
C ASN A 93 3.48 -6.29 37.98
N TYR A 94 4.70 -5.88 37.63
CA TYR A 94 5.84 -5.90 38.54
C TYR A 94 5.63 -4.98 39.74
N ASP A 95 5.19 -3.75 39.52
CA ASP A 95 4.98 -2.76 40.60
C ASP A 95 3.83 -3.18 41.52
N ALA A 96 2.74 -3.73 40.97
CA ALA A 96 1.59 -4.20 41.72
C ALA A 96 1.86 -5.50 42.52
N ASN A 97 2.93 -6.25 42.23
CA ASN A 97 3.28 -7.45 42.98
C ASN A 97 3.92 -7.07 44.35
N PRO A 98 3.29 -7.43 45.49
CA PRO A 98 3.79 -7.08 46.82
C PRO A 98 4.91 -8.02 47.32
N SER A 99 5.26 -9.07 46.55
CA SER A 99 6.30 -10.01 46.94
C SER A 99 7.68 -9.35 46.98
N THR A 100 8.44 -9.63 48.04
CA THR A 100 9.84 -9.19 48.19
C THR A 100 10.79 -9.88 47.22
N ASN A 101 10.39 -11.02 46.62
CA ASN A 101 11.14 -11.79 45.64
C ASN A 101 10.42 -11.83 44.28
N LYS A 102 9.88 -10.68 43.84
CA LYS A 102 9.05 -10.58 42.62
C LYS A 102 9.79 -10.68 41.28
N GLY A 103 11.10 -10.94 41.29
CA GLY A 103 11.91 -11.15 40.09
C GLY A 103 12.61 -9.88 39.62
N VAL A 104 13.03 -9.88 38.35
CA VAL A 104 13.74 -8.77 37.72
C VAL A 104 12.73 -7.76 37.17
N GLU A 105 13.00 -6.48 37.39
CA GLU A 105 12.20 -5.39 36.82
C GLU A 105 12.24 -5.44 35.28
N PRO A 106 11.09 -5.30 34.60
CA PRO A 106 11.05 -5.25 33.13
C PRO A 106 11.94 -4.13 32.58
N ALA A 107 12.69 -4.43 31.53
CA ALA A 107 13.53 -3.45 30.85
C ALA A 107 12.73 -2.68 29.80
N MET A 108 12.90 -1.35 29.78
CA MET A 108 12.30 -0.51 28.74
C MET A 108 12.82 -0.93 27.35
N PRO A 109 11.93 -1.12 26.36
CA PRO A 109 12.34 -1.43 25.00
C PRO A 109 13.26 -0.32 24.47
N PRO A 110 14.36 -0.67 23.78
CA PRO A 110 15.21 0.34 23.17
C PRO A 110 14.42 1.12 22.11
N PRO A 111 14.74 2.40 21.88
CA PRO A 111 14.17 3.14 20.77
C PRO A 111 14.57 2.46 19.45
N ARG A 112 13.71 2.58 18.43
CA ARG A 112 14.03 2.08 17.08
C ARG A 112 15.35 2.70 16.59
N ILE A 113 16.24 1.84 16.09
CA ILE A 113 17.50 2.24 15.45
C ILE A 113 17.42 1.84 13.97
N GLY A 114 17.51 2.81 13.07
CA GLY A 114 17.50 2.59 11.63
C GLY A 114 16.61 3.59 10.89
N PRO A 115 16.86 3.83 9.59
CA PRO A 115 16.03 4.72 8.80
C PRO A 115 14.62 4.13 8.60
N ALA A 116 13.63 5.01 8.49
CA ALA A 116 12.32 4.66 7.97
C ALA A 116 12.46 4.08 6.55
N TRP A 117 11.52 3.23 6.15
CA TRP A 117 11.44 2.76 4.77
C TRP A 117 11.09 3.95 3.86
N ASP A 118 11.83 4.11 2.76
CA ASP A 118 11.63 5.19 1.78
C ASP A 118 11.33 4.64 0.37
N ASP A 119 10.93 5.57 -0.49
CA ASP A 119 10.59 5.32 -1.89
C ASP A 119 11.78 4.85 -2.72
N LYS A 120 13.01 5.24 -2.36
CA LYS A 120 14.25 4.90 -3.09
C LYS A 120 14.53 3.39 -3.18
N SER A 121 13.86 2.58 -2.37
CA SER A 121 13.97 1.12 -2.41
C SER A 121 12.97 0.47 -3.37
N ILE A 122 12.06 1.23 -3.98
CA ILE A 122 11.03 0.77 -4.90
C ILE A 122 11.39 1.25 -6.31
N ASP A 123 11.50 0.32 -7.25
CA ASP A 123 11.85 0.62 -8.64
C ASP A 123 10.72 0.18 -9.57
N ILE A 124 9.84 1.13 -9.90
CA ILE A 124 8.81 0.96 -10.93
C ILE A 124 9.25 1.74 -12.16
N PRO A 125 9.66 1.07 -13.26
CA PRO A 125 10.17 1.76 -14.44
C PRO A 125 9.14 2.66 -15.11
N ASP A 126 9.65 3.71 -15.77
CA ASP A 126 8.82 4.57 -16.60
C ASP A 126 8.24 3.76 -17.79
N PRO A 127 6.91 3.74 -17.98
CA PRO A 127 6.32 3.08 -19.14
C PRO A 127 6.71 3.76 -20.46
N LEU A 128 7.14 5.03 -20.46
CA LEU A 128 7.64 5.73 -21.64
C LEU A 128 9.12 5.45 -21.87
N PRO A 129 9.55 5.25 -23.13
CA PRO A 129 10.96 5.12 -23.43
C PRO A 129 11.67 6.47 -23.26
N ALA A 130 12.96 6.41 -22.95
CA ALA A 130 13.81 7.59 -22.92
C ALA A 130 13.76 8.34 -24.27
N ALA A 131 13.73 9.66 -24.21
CA ALA A 131 13.65 10.50 -25.41
C ALA A 131 14.75 10.13 -26.43
N TYR A 132 14.38 10.05 -27.70
CA TYR A 132 15.28 9.78 -28.83
C TYR A 132 15.97 8.39 -28.84
N THR A 133 15.54 7.44 -28.00
CA THR A 133 16.17 6.09 -27.92
C THR A 133 15.46 5.00 -28.72
N THR A 134 14.27 5.28 -29.25
CA THR A 134 13.40 4.28 -29.90
C THR A 134 13.13 4.59 -31.36
N SER A 135 14.13 5.17 -32.04
CA SER A 135 14.01 5.58 -33.43
C SER A 135 13.75 4.43 -34.39
N ASP A 136 13.84 3.17 -33.97
CA ASP A 136 13.61 1.94 -34.74
C ASP A 136 12.28 1.23 -34.39
N ARG A 137 11.46 1.79 -33.49
CA ARG A 137 10.17 1.20 -33.09
C ARG A 137 9.00 1.63 -33.99
N GLY A 138 7.94 0.82 -33.97
CA GLY A 138 6.66 1.04 -34.63
C GLY A 138 6.64 0.59 -36.09
N LEU A 139 7.28 1.35 -36.98
CA LEU A 139 7.29 1.09 -38.41
C LEU A 139 8.70 1.20 -38.99
N LEU A 140 9.10 0.20 -39.77
CA LEU A 140 10.33 0.12 -40.54
C LEU A 140 10.01 -0.17 -42.02
N THR A 141 10.90 0.19 -42.93
CA THR A 141 10.75 -0.12 -44.36
C THR A 141 12.04 -0.68 -44.95
N THR A 142 11.90 -1.50 -46.00
CA THR A 142 13.01 -1.94 -46.85
C THR A 142 12.64 -1.60 -48.30
N PRO A 143 13.33 -0.64 -48.95
CA PRO A 143 14.45 0.16 -48.44
C PRO A 143 14.05 1.16 -47.34
N ASN A 144 14.99 1.48 -46.43
CA ASN A 144 14.76 2.36 -45.29
C ASN A 144 14.48 3.83 -45.66
N THR A 145 14.85 4.23 -46.88
CA THR A 145 14.61 5.59 -47.42
C THR A 145 13.13 5.94 -47.53
N LEU A 146 12.26 4.94 -47.63
CA LEU A 146 10.80 5.12 -47.72
C LEU A 146 10.14 5.41 -46.37
N ARG A 147 10.85 5.13 -45.27
CA ARG A 147 10.28 5.15 -43.94
C ARG A 147 9.74 6.52 -43.55
N ASP A 148 10.51 7.57 -43.81
CA ASP A 148 10.15 8.93 -43.43
C ASP A 148 8.95 9.43 -44.23
N ASN A 149 8.89 9.11 -45.53
CA ASN A 149 7.76 9.44 -46.40
C ASN A 149 6.48 8.75 -45.92
N LEU A 150 6.54 7.44 -45.68
CA LEU A 150 5.38 6.68 -45.21
C LEU A 150 4.93 7.11 -43.81
N THR A 151 5.86 7.32 -42.89
CA THR A 151 5.54 7.79 -41.54
C THR A 151 4.93 9.19 -41.59
N THR A 152 5.39 10.06 -42.49
CA THR A 152 4.80 11.40 -42.70
C THR A 152 3.37 11.29 -43.24
N ALA A 153 3.14 10.46 -44.25
CA ALA A 153 1.79 10.22 -44.79
C ALA A 153 0.84 9.66 -43.71
N LEU A 154 1.31 8.74 -42.86
CA LEU A 154 0.53 8.20 -41.74
C LEU A 154 0.20 9.26 -40.68
N ARG A 155 1.16 10.15 -40.36
CA ARG A 155 0.90 11.28 -39.44
C ARG A 155 -0.12 12.26 -40.00
N GLN A 156 -0.11 12.54 -41.30
CA GLN A 156 -1.12 13.37 -41.95
C GLN A 156 -2.53 12.77 -41.86
N ASN A 157 -2.62 11.44 -41.77
CA ASN A 157 -3.87 10.71 -41.52
C ASN A 157 -4.18 10.50 -40.02
N ASN A 158 -3.46 11.17 -39.12
CA ASN A 158 -3.59 11.02 -37.66
C ASN A 158 -3.46 9.56 -37.17
N ALA A 159 -2.66 8.75 -37.87
CA ALA A 159 -2.51 7.33 -37.59
C ALA A 159 -1.03 6.93 -37.41
N PRO A 160 -0.32 7.50 -36.41
CA PRO A 160 1.02 7.04 -36.09
C PRO A 160 0.99 5.57 -35.64
N VAL A 161 1.90 4.76 -36.18
CA VAL A 161 2.04 3.34 -35.80
C VAL A 161 2.53 3.26 -34.34
N PRO A 162 1.86 2.47 -33.48
CA PRO A 162 2.28 2.26 -32.10
C PRO A 162 3.73 1.81 -31.95
N THR A 163 4.47 2.46 -31.06
CA THR A 163 5.92 2.23 -30.81
C THR A 163 6.18 1.44 -29.51
N GLY A 164 5.15 0.81 -28.94
CA GLY A 164 5.27 -0.02 -27.73
C GLY A 164 6.16 -1.24 -27.94
N ASP A 165 6.55 -1.89 -26.84
CA ASP A 165 7.39 -3.08 -26.86
C ASP A 165 6.61 -4.22 -26.19
N SER A 166 6.16 -5.19 -26.99
CA SER A 166 5.32 -6.29 -26.50
C SER A 166 6.08 -7.25 -25.60
N ASP A 167 7.40 -7.40 -25.78
CA ASP A 167 8.21 -8.25 -24.89
C ASP A 167 8.39 -7.57 -23.53
N ALA A 168 8.65 -6.26 -23.53
CA ALA A 168 8.72 -5.46 -22.30
C ALA A 168 7.37 -5.39 -21.56
N LEU A 169 6.24 -5.29 -22.30
CA LEU A 169 4.89 -5.38 -21.71
C LEU A 169 4.63 -6.76 -21.08
N ASN A 170 5.07 -7.84 -21.74
CA ASN A 170 4.97 -9.19 -21.20
C ASN A 170 5.87 -9.41 -19.97
N ALA A 171 7.06 -8.80 -19.95
CA ALA A 171 7.92 -8.78 -18.78
C ALA A 171 7.25 -8.07 -17.60
N ALA A 172 6.64 -6.90 -17.85
CA ALA A 172 5.88 -6.17 -16.84
C ALA A 172 4.71 -7.00 -16.28
N ASN A 173 3.93 -7.63 -17.16
CA ASN A 173 2.84 -8.53 -16.76
C ASN A 173 3.35 -9.63 -15.82
N SER A 174 4.45 -10.28 -16.21
CA SER A 174 5.05 -11.36 -15.41
C SER A 174 5.55 -10.86 -14.06
N GLY A 175 6.21 -9.70 -14.02
CA GLY A 175 6.71 -9.07 -12.79
C GLY A 175 5.59 -8.67 -11.84
N TRP A 176 4.56 -8.00 -12.35
CA TRP A 176 3.38 -7.61 -11.57
C TRP A 176 2.61 -8.81 -11.04
N LYS A 177 2.46 -9.86 -11.86
CA LYS A 177 1.82 -11.11 -11.43
C LYS A 177 2.61 -11.79 -10.32
N ALA A 178 3.92 -11.98 -10.50
CA ALA A 178 4.78 -12.58 -9.48
C ALA A 178 4.75 -11.76 -8.18
N PHE A 179 4.80 -10.44 -8.29
CA PHE A 179 4.66 -9.55 -7.13
C PHE A 179 3.32 -9.75 -6.44
N SER A 180 2.19 -9.80 -7.15
CA SER A 180 0.85 -10.00 -6.57
C SER A 180 0.66 -11.36 -5.89
N GLU A 181 1.39 -12.38 -6.31
CA GLU A 181 1.31 -13.76 -5.82
C GLU A 181 2.28 -14.03 -4.66
N HIS A 182 3.17 -13.08 -4.36
CA HIS A 182 4.14 -13.20 -3.27
C HIS A 182 3.47 -13.43 -1.91
N ASP A 183 4.06 -14.29 -1.07
CA ASP A 183 3.50 -14.69 0.25
C ASP A 183 3.28 -13.50 1.20
N ALA A 184 4.05 -12.43 1.03
CA ALA A 184 3.85 -11.16 1.73
C ALA A 184 2.42 -10.64 1.60
N TRP A 185 1.77 -10.85 0.44
CA TRP A 185 0.44 -10.32 0.15
C TRP A 185 -0.65 -11.38 0.27
N THR A 186 -0.41 -12.58 -0.28
CA THR A 186 -1.41 -13.66 -0.27
C THR A 186 -1.64 -14.23 1.12
N GLY A 187 -0.60 -14.26 1.97
CA GLY A 187 -0.71 -14.70 3.37
C GLY A 187 -0.73 -13.56 4.39
N GLY A 188 -0.40 -12.32 4.00
CA GLY A 188 -0.23 -11.19 4.92
C GLY A 188 -1.47 -10.87 5.74
N HIS A 189 -2.64 -10.85 5.09
CA HIS A 189 -3.92 -10.61 5.78
C HIS A 189 -4.17 -11.63 6.90
N GLY A 190 -4.11 -12.93 6.60
CA GLY A 190 -4.36 -13.99 7.59
C GLY A 190 -3.35 -14.01 8.74
N ARG A 191 -2.09 -13.59 8.49
CA ARG A 191 -1.09 -13.45 9.56
C ARG A 191 -1.43 -12.29 10.49
N VAL A 192 -1.90 -11.15 9.97
CA VAL A 192 -2.37 -10.03 10.79
C VAL A 192 -3.66 -10.38 11.53
N GLU A 193 -4.61 -11.07 10.90
CA GLU A 193 -5.83 -11.58 11.58
C GLU A 193 -5.49 -12.51 12.74
N SER A 194 -4.46 -13.35 12.59
CA SER A 194 -3.98 -14.21 13.69
C SER A 194 -3.45 -13.40 14.87
N VAL A 195 -2.82 -12.24 14.61
CA VAL A 195 -2.42 -11.31 15.68
C VAL A 195 -3.65 -10.68 16.33
N ILE A 196 -4.64 -10.23 15.55
CA ILE A 196 -5.89 -9.67 16.07
C ILE A 196 -6.60 -10.66 16.99
N ALA A 197 -6.75 -11.91 16.55
CA ALA A 197 -7.40 -12.96 17.32
C ALA A 197 -6.71 -13.23 18.66
N SER A 198 -5.39 -13.01 18.75
CA SER A 198 -4.69 -13.14 20.04
C SER A 198 -5.22 -12.17 21.09
N PHE A 199 -5.72 -10.99 20.69
CA PHE A 199 -6.27 -9.99 21.62
C PHE A 199 -7.69 -10.30 22.10
N ASP A 200 -8.37 -11.34 21.62
CA ASP A 200 -9.77 -11.63 21.96
C ASP A 200 -10.01 -11.77 23.46
N THR A 201 -9.05 -12.34 24.18
CA THR A 201 -9.13 -12.55 25.64
C THR A 201 -8.52 -11.42 26.47
N VAL A 202 -7.92 -10.41 25.84
CA VAL A 202 -7.25 -9.30 26.54
C VAL A 202 -8.29 -8.31 27.06
N ALA A 203 -8.17 -7.95 28.34
CA ALA A 203 -9.03 -6.99 29.02
C ALA A 203 -8.30 -5.65 29.26
N ALA A 204 -7.63 -5.12 28.23
CA ALA A 204 -6.89 -3.88 28.28
C ALA A 204 -7.71 -2.71 27.67
N PRO A 205 -7.65 -1.49 28.23
CA PRO A 205 -8.39 -0.33 27.74
C PRO A 205 -8.05 0.06 26.29
N GLU A 206 -6.82 -0.17 25.83
CA GLU A 206 -6.35 0.19 24.48
C GLU A 206 -6.62 -0.90 23.42
N LYS A 207 -7.23 -2.03 23.81
CA LYS A 207 -7.46 -3.16 22.89
C LYS A 207 -8.17 -2.77 21.60
N SER A 208 -9.22 -1.94 21.67
CA SER A 208 -9.98 -1.55 20.48
C SER A 208 -9.12 -0.78 19.48
N ASP A 209 -8.30 0.16 19.96
CA ASP A 209 -7.39 0.93 19.11
C ASP A 209 -6.35 0.02 18.45
N VAL A 210 -5.80 -0.95 19.20
CA VAL A 210 -4.86 -1.96 18.68
C VAL A 210 -5.50 -2.76 17.54
N VAL A 211 -6.72 -3.28 17.77
CA VAL A 211 -7.44 -4.08 16.78
C VAL A 211 -7.79 -3.25 15.55
N ASP A 212 -8.21 -2.00 15.71
CA ASP A 212 -8.52 -1.12 14.58
C ASP A 212 -7.29 -0.81 13.72
N MET A 213 -6.15 -0.52 14.34
CA MET A 213 -4.89 -0.31 13.62
C MET A 213 -4.43 -1.59 12.89
N LEU A 214 -4.52 -2.75 13.54
CA LEU A 214 -4.19 -4.04 12.91
C LEU A 214 -5.14 -4.37 11.75
N ASN A 215 -6.43 -4.04 11.84
CA ASN A 215 -7.38 -4.21 10.72
C ASN A 215 -6.97 -3.38 9.49
N VAL A 216 -6.54 -2.12 9.69
CA VAL A 216 -6.01 -1.29 8.61
C VAL A 216 -4.77 -1.94 7.98
N LEU A 217 -3.82 -2.40 8.80
CA LEU A 217 -2.62 -3.09 8.33
C LEU A 217 -2.95 -4.38 7.56
N GLY A 218 -3.94 -5.15 8.01
CA GLY A 218 -4.40 -6.37 7.33
C GLY A 218 -5.02 -6.09 5.97
N SER A 219 -5.73 -4.97 5.80
CA SER A 219 -6.35 -4.59 4.52
C SER A 219 -5.34 -4.17 3.45
N ALA A 220 -4.14 -3.73 3.87
CA ALA A 220 -3.10 -3.28 2.96
C ALA A 220 -2.56 -4.41 2.07
N SER A 221 -2.37 -5.61 2.65
CA SER A 221 -1.89 -6.79 1.92
C SER A 221 -2.79 -7.14 0.73
N THR A 222 -4.10 -7.22 0.97
CA THR A 222 -5.09 -7.53 -0.08
C THR A 222 -5.15 -6.44 -1.15
N SER A 223 -5.17 -5.17 -0.73
CA SER A 223 -5.26 -4.04 -1.66
C SER A 223 -4.03 -3.92 -2.57
N THR A 224 -2.84 -4.16 -2.02
CA THR A 224 -1.58 -4.21 -2.78
C THR A 224 -1.60 -5.35 -3.80
N ALA A 225 -2.05 -6.56 -3.41
CA ALA A 225 -2.16 -7.68 -4.34
C ALA A 225 -3.13 -7.38 -5.49
N GLU A 226 -4.31 -6.81 -5.19
CA GLU A 226 -5.31 -6.49 -6.21
C GLU A 226 -4.84 -5.39 -7.17
N ALA A 227 -4.19 -4.34 -6.68
CA ALA A 227 -3.60 -3.33 -7.54
C ALA A 227 -2.52 -3.92 -8.47
N ALA A 228 -1.65 -4.79 -7.94
CA ALA A 228 -0.63 -5.48 -8.73
C ALA A 228 -1.25 -6.40 -9.80
N LYS A 229 -2.34 -7.11 -9.50
CA LYS A 229 -3.11 -7.86 -10.51
C LYS A 229 -3.70 -6.94 -11.58
N GLY A 230 -4.17 -5.76 -11.20
CA GLY A 230 -4.64 -4.73 -12.12
C GLY A 230 -3.56 -4.31 -13.12
N PHE A 231 -2.33 -4.06 -12.65
CA PHE A 231 -1.18 -3.79 -13.52
C PHE A 231 -0.84 -4.96 -14.45
N ALA A 232 -0.83 -6.19 -13.92
CA ALA A 232 -0.57 -7.39 -14.71
C ALA A 232 -1.59 -7.53 -15.84
N ALA A 233 -2.88 -7.39 -15.53
CA ALA A 233 -3.96 -7.44 -16.53
C ALA A 233 -3.85 -6.34 -17.59
N ALA A 234 -3.59 -5.10 -17.17
CA ALA A 234 -3.48 -3.95 -18.08
C ALA A 234 -2.30 -4.09 -19.05
N THR A 235 -1.15 -4.55 -18.56
CA THR A 235 0.06 -4.78 -19.39
C THR A 235 -0.11 -5.98 -20.31
N ALA A 236 -0.75 -7.07 -19.85
CA ALA A 236 -1.08 -8.22 -20.69
C ALA A 236 -2.04 -7.87 -21.84
N ALA A 237 -3.10 -7.10 -21.54
CA ALA A 237 -4.07 -6.66 -22.53
C ALA A 237 -3.40 -5.77 -23.59
N HIS A 238 -2.56 -4.82 -23.17
CA HIS A 238 -1.80 -3.99 -24.11
C HIS A 238 -0.85 -4.83 -24.96
N ALA A 239 -0.09 -5.76 -24.38
CA ALA A 239 0.80 -6.64 -25.14
C ALA A 239 0.05 -7.44 -26.23
N THR A 240 -1.10 -8.00 -25.86
CA THR A 240 -1.94 -8.82 -26.74
C THR A 240 -2.48 -8.00 -27.90
N GLU A 241 -3.12 -6.87 -27.62
CA GLU A 241 -3.71 -6.00 -28.63
C GLU A 241 -2.66 -5.33 -29.53
N LEU A 242 -1.46 -5.06 -28.99
CA LEU A 242 -0.36 -4.55 -29.79
C LEU A 242 0.20 -5.61 -30.75
N ALA A 243 0.33 -6.86 -30.28
CA ALA A 243 0.76 -7.96 -31.14
C ALA A 243 -0.28 -8.26 -32.24
N ASP A 244 -1.57 -8.24 -31.90
CA ASP A 244 -2.66 -8.42 -32.86
C ASP A 244 -2.70 -7.32 -33.91
N LEU A 245 -2.53 -6.05 -33.50
CA LEU A 245 -2.44 -4.93 -34.43
C LEU A 245 -1.30 -5.14 -35.43
N ARG A 246 -0.13 -5.55 -34.95
CA ARG A 246 1.02 -5.80 -35.82
C ARG A 246 0.76 -6.95 -36.79
N ALA A 247 0.14 -8.04 -36.35
CA ALA A 247 -0.25 -9.13 -37.22
C ALA A 247 -1.26 -8.67 -38.29
N THR A 248 -2.22 -7.84 -37.90
CA THR A 248 -3.19 -7.24 -38.83
C THR A 248 -2.50 -6.37 -39.87
N LEU A 249 -1.58 -5.49 -39.44
CA LEU A 249 -0.79 -4.65 -40.35
C LEU A 249 0.05 -5.48 -41.33
N VAL A 250 0.64 -6.59 -40.86
CA VAL A 250 1.37 -7.52 -41.72
C VAL A 250 0.46 -8.10 -42.80
N SER A 251 -0.77 -8.50 -42.44
CA SER A 251 -1.73 -9.04 -43.40
C SER A 251 -2.27 -7.99 -44.39
N THR A 252 -2.37 -6.73 -43.97
CA THR A 252 -2.86 -5.62 -44.79
C THR A 252 -1.81 -5.09 -45.77
N ALA A 253 -0.52 -5.28 -45.49
CA ALA A 253 0.56 -4.66 -46.28
C ALA A 253 0.47 -4.94 -47.79
N ALA A 254 0.18 -6.18 -48.18
CA ALA A 254 0.12 -6.56 -49.60
C ALA A 254 -1.04 -5.89 -50.35
N SER A 255 -2.19 -5.67 -49.69
CA SER A 255 -3.33 -4.98 -50.30
C SER A 255 -3.17 -3.47 -50.26
N ALA A 256 -2.50 -2.93 -49.24
CA ALA A 256 -2.20 -1.50 -49.13
C ALA A 256 -1.24 -1.01 -50.22
N PHE A 257 -0.34 -1.88 -50.69
CA PHE A 257 0.70 -1.54 -51.67
C PHE A 257 0.78 -2.60 -52.79
N SER A 258 -0.37 -2.91 -53.41
CA SER A 258 -0.50 -3.95 -54.43
C SER A 258 0.47 -3.77 -55.60
N ASP A 259 0.68 -2.52 -55.99
CA ASP A 259 1.43 -2.17 -57.20
C ASP A 259 2.95 -2.19 -56.98
N SER A 260 3.40 -2.41 -55.73
CA SER A 260 4.81 -2.35 -55.32
C SER A 260 5.36 -3.71 -54.85
N GLY A 261 4.57 -4.77 -54.97
CA GLY A 261 4.94 -6.12 -54.53
C GLY A 261 5.32 -6.17 -53.05
N ALA A 262 4.56 -5.47 -52.19
CA ALA A 262 4.90 -5.34 -50.77
C ALA A 262 4.67 -6.63 -49.99
N SER A 263 5.57 -6.89 -49.05
CA SER A 263 5.46 -7.92 -48.01
C SER A 263 5.75 -7.30 -46.65
N ALA A 264 5.42 -8.01 -45.57
CA ALA A 264 5.63 -7.49 -44.22
C ALA A 264 5.97 -8.59 -43.21
N SER A 265 6.66 -8.18 -42.15
CA SER A 265 6.91 -9.00 -40.97
C SER A 265 6.80 -8.13 -39.71
N SER A 266 6.54 -8.74 -38.56
CA SER A 266 6.53 -8.05 -37.27
C SER A 266 7.58 -8.59 -36.32
N SER A 267 8.05 -7.71 -35.44
CA SER A 267 8.82 -8.03 -34.23
C SER A 267 8.04 -7.56 -33.00
N SER A 268 8.63 -7.71 -31.82
CA SER A 268 8.07 -7.16 -30.58
C SER A 268 8.09 -5.64 -30.49
N THR A 269 8.79 -4.95 -31.39
CA THR A 269 8.93 -3.48 -31.37
C THR A 269 8.42 -2.80 -32.63
N ALA A 270 8.31 -3.49 -33.77
CA ALA A 270 7.96 -2.86 -35.05
C ALA A 270 7.27 -3.79 -36.04
N VAL A 271 6.63 -3.18 -37.04
CA VAL A 271 6.28 -3.82 -38.32
C VAL A 271 7.29 -3.35 -39.37
N THR A 272 7.85 -4.29 -40.12
CA THR A 272 8.77 -4.01 -41.23
C THR A 272 8.05 -4.29 -42.55
N LEU A 273 7.90 -3.26 -43.38
CA LEU A 273 7.37 -3.37 -44.73
C LEU A 273 8.52 -3.49 -45.73
N THR A 274 8.48 -4.49 -46.61
CA THR A 274 9.49 -4.70 -47.64
C THR A 274 8.85 -4.55 -49.00
N PHE A 275 9.40 -3.66 -49.82
CA PHE A 275 8.91 -3.35 -51.16
C PHE A 275 9.82 -3.98 -52.21
N THR A 276 9.22 -4.67 -53.20
CA THR A 276 9.98 -5.23 -54.33
C THR A 276 10.30 -4.13 -55.34
N GLU A 277 9.34 -3.24 -55.56
CA GLU A 277 9.48 -2.03 -56.38
C GLU A 277 9.17 -0.81 -55.50
N GLU A 278 9.92 0.28 -55.67
CA GLU A 278 9.72 1.48 -54.86
C GLU A 278 8.36 2.13 -55.19
N PRO A 279 7.42 2.25 -54.23
CA PRO A 279 6.13 2.88 -54.48
C PRO A 279 6.33 4.37 -54.82
N ASP A 280 5.60 4.83 -55.83
CA ASP A 280 5.51 6.27 -56.11
C ASP A 280 4.73 7.01 -55.00
N GLU A 281 4.74 8.35 -55.03
CA GLU A 281 4.10 9.18 -54.01
C GLU A 281 2.58 8.91 -53.88
N SER A 282 1.91 8.63 -55.01
CA SER A 282 0.48 8.32 -55.03
C SER A 282 0.18 6.98 -54.38
N SER A 283 1.01 5.98 -54.66
CA SER A 283 0.92 4.62 -54.09
C SER A 283 1.23 4.63 -52.59
N LEU A 284 2.25 5.38 -52.18
CA LEU A 284 2.56 5.62 -50.76
C LEU A 284 1.39 6.25 -50.02
N THR A 285 0.78 7.28 -50.61
CA THR A 285 -0.36 7.99 -50.00
C THR A 285 -1.58 7.08 -49.88
N SER A 286 -1.95 6.38 -50.96
CA SER A 286 -3.08 5.45 -50.97
C SER A 286 -2.89 4.31 -49.97
N GLY A 287 -1.70 3.70 -49.94
CA GLY A 287 -1.39 2.65 -48.96
C GLY A 287 -1.38 3.15 -47.53
N ALA A 288 -0.88 4.37 -47.28
CA ALA A 288 -0.94 5.00 -45.96
C ALA A 288 -2.38 5.20 -45.48
N VAL A 289 -3.33 5.53 -46.36
CA VAL A 289 -4.76 5.63 -46.01
C VAL A 289 -5.32 4.29 -45.58
N ILE A 290 -4.98 3.19 -46.27
CA ILE A 290 -5.43 1.84 -45.92
C ILE A 290 -4.86 1.40 -44.56
N ILE A 291 -3.57 1.64 -44.34
CA ILE A 291 -2.91 1.38 -43.05
C ILE A 291 -3.52 2.25 -41.93
N ALA A 292 -3.78 3.53 -42.19
CA ALA A 292 -4.42 4.42 -41.23
C ALA A 292 -5.85 3.98 -40.87
N SER A 293 -6.62 3.49 -41.84
CA SER A 293 -7.94 2.90 -41.60
C SER A 293 -7.84 1.64 -40.73
N THR A 294 -6.82 0.82 -40.94
CA THR A 294 -6.57 -0.38 -40.12
C THR A 294 -6.23 -0.01 -38.68
N LEU A 295 -5.34 0.98 -38.50
CA LEU A 295 -4.96 1.48 -37.17
C LEU A 295 -6.15 2.06 -36.41
N SER A 296 -6.90 2.97 -37.03
CA SER A 296 -7.98 3.71 -36.36
C SER A 296 -9.17 2.85 -35.95
N THR A 297 -9.36 1.68 -36.57
CA THR A 297 -10.43 0.73 -36.26
C THR A 297 -10.00 -0.39 -35.30
N HIS A 298 -8.70 -0.45 -34.95
CA HIS A 298 -8.17 -1.53 -34.13
C HIS A 298 -8.59 -1.39 -32.65
N PRO A 299 -9.02 -2.48 -31.97
CA PRO A 299 -9.45 -2.44 -30.58
C PRO A 299 -8.43 -1.88 -29.58
N LEU A 300 -7.12 -2.05 -29.84
CA LEU A 300 -6.03 -1.43 -29.09
C LEU A 300 -6.30 0.04 -28.71
N TYR A 301 -6.78 0.88 -29.64
CA TYR A 301 -6.98 2.31 -29.37
C TYR A 301 -8.08 2.55 -28.33
N ALA A 302 -9.15 1.76 -28.36
CA ALA A 302 -10.21 1.81 -27.36
C ALA A 302 -9.73 1.29 -25.99
N LEU A 303 -8.93 0.23 -25.98
CA LEU A 303 -8.30 -0.31 -24.76
C LEU A 303 -7.45 0.77 -24.07
N LEU A 304 -6.56 1.43 -24.80
CA LEU A 304 -5.65 2.44 -24.26
C LEU A 304 -6.36 3.70 -23.79
N ALA A 305 -7.45 4.09 -24.47
CA ALA A 305 -8.28 5.21 -24.05
C ALA A 305 -9.02 4.92 -22.73
N LYS A 306 -9.44 3.67 -22.51
CA LYS A 306 -10.12 3.25 -21.27
C LYS A 306 -9.17 3.26 -20.07
N ALA A 307 -7.91 2.88 -20.29
CA ALA A 307 -6.83 2.92 -19.30
C ALA A 307 -7.23 2.33 -17.93
N GLU A 308 -7.78 1.12 -17.91
CA GLU A 308 -8.24 0.50 -16.66
C GLU A 308 -7.11 -0.23 -15.91
N PHE A 309 -7.03 0.06 -14.60
CA PHE A 309 -6.15 -0.59 -13.64
C PHE A 309 -7.00 -0.98 -12.42
N SER A 310 -7.65 -2.15 -12.49
CA SER A 310 -8.52 -2.63 -11.42
C SER A 310 -7.79 -2.75 -10.08
N GLY A 311 -8.51 -2.59 -8.96
CA GLY A 311 -7.92 -2.66 -7.62
C GLY A 311 -7.18 -1.41 -7.17
N ALA A 312 -6.99 -0.41 -8.04
CA ALA A 312 -6.29 0.84 -7.71
C ALA A 312 -7.14 1.86 -6.92
N ASP A 313 -8.48 1.78 -6.99
CA ASP A 313 -9.37 2.86 -6.53
C ASP A 313 -9.29 3.12 -5.01
N ALA A 314 -8.89 2.11 -4.23
CA ALA A 314 -8.79 2.20 -2.77
C ALA A 314 -7.40 2.65 -2.28
N LEU A 315 -6.39 2.72 -3.16
CA LEU A 315 -5.01 3.02 -2.77
C LEU A 315 -4.86 4.39 -2.09
N PRO A 316 -5.47 5.49 -2.57
CA PRO A 316 -5.30 6.79 -1.93
C PRO A 316 -5.85 6.84 -0.49
N GLN A 317 -7.03 6.26 -0.25
CA GLN A 317 -7.64 6.24 1.09
C GLN A 317 -6.87 5.30 2.02
N LEU A 318 -6.40 4.16 1.51
CA LEU A 318 -5.56 3.23 2.26
C LEU A 318 -4.24 3.90 2.67
N LYS A 319 -3.56 4.58 1.73
CA LYS A 319 -2.34 5.34 1.99
C LYS A 319 -2.53 6.32 3.14
N ALA A 320 -3.61 7.11 3.11
CA ALA A 320 -3.89 8.09 4.17
C ALA A 320 -4.02 7.43 5.55
N LYS A 321 -4.76 6.31 5.66
CA LYS A 321 -4.91 5.57 6.91
C LYS A 321 -3.60 4.96 7.41
N LEU A 322 -2.78 4.44 6.50
CA LEU A 322 -1.46 3.89 6.84
C LEU A 322 -0.50 5.00 7.28
N GLN A 323 -0.54 6.17 6.65
CA GLN A 323 0.24 7.33 7.05
C GLN A 323 -0.15 7.85 8.44
N GLU A 324 -1.42 7.78 8.81
CA GLU A 324 -1.87 8.10 10.17
C GLU A 324 -1.16 7.20 11.18
N ILE A 325 -1.19 5.87 10.99
CA ILE A 325 -0.51 4.90 11.86
C ILE A 325 1.02 5.12 11.85
N ALA A 326 1.61 5.35 10.68
CA ALA A 326 3.06 5.52 10.56
C ALA A 326 3.57 6.76 11.31
N CYS A 327 2.79 7.84 11.31
CA CYS A 327 3.13 9.13 11.93
C CYS A 327 2.66 9.24 13.39
N SER A 328 1.85 8.29 13.85
CA SER A 328 1.37 8.23 15.23
C SER A 328 2.53 8.14 16.24
N PRO A 329 2.51 8.90 17.34
CA PRO A 329 3.54 8.79 18.39
C PRO A 329 3.62 7.36 18.92
N VAL A 330 4.83 6.83 19.13
CA VAL A 330 5.01 5.45 19.64
C VAL A 330 4.36 5.23 21.01
N ASN A 331 4.24 6.28 21.82
CA ASN A 331 3.53 6.26 23.10
C ASN A 331 2.03 6.52 22.99
N GLU A 332 1.47 6.61 21.78
CA GLU A 332 0.06 6.95 21.58
C GLU A 332 -0.89 5.92 22.21
N LEU A 333 -0.63 4.61 22.08
CA LEU A 333 -1.46 3.59 22.75
C LEU A 333 -1.45 3.73 24.27
N VAL A 334 -0.26 4.00 24.84
CA VAL A 334 -0.07 4.19 26.28
C VAL A 334 -0.72 5.49 26.77
N ASN A 335 -0.70 6.53 25.95
CA ASN A 335 -1.31 7.83 26.26
C ASN A 335 -2.82 7.88 25.95
N ARG A 336 -3.34 7.07 25.02
CA ARG A 336 -4.77 7.01 24.70
C ARG A 336 -5.58 6.36 25.81
N ALA A 337 -5.01 5.38 26.50
CA ALA A 337 -5.55 4.82 27.74
C ALA A 337 -5.75 5.88 28.85
N THR A 338 -5.16 7.08 28.71
CA THR A 338 -5.20 8.14 29.71
C THR A 338 -5.96 9.43 29.31
N TRP A 339 -6.40 9.66 28.04
CA TRP A 339 -6.78 11.05 27.63
C TRP A 339 -8.00 11.35 26.70
N LYS A 340 -8.80 10.42 26.14
CA LYS A 340 -9.81 10.83 25.10
C LYS A 340 -11.25 10.30 25.15
N SER A 341 -11.76 9.86 26.29
CA SER A 341 -13.20 10.05 26.56
C SER A 341 -13.32 11.21 27.54
N SER A 342 -14.17 12.21 27.25
CA SER A 342 -14.54 13.24 28.23
C SER A 342 -14.78 12.56 29.58
N ALA A 343 -14.02 12.95 30.62
CA ALA A 343 -14.19 12.35 31.94
C ALA A 343 -15.67 12.39 32.29
N LEU A 344 -16.23 11.24 32.67
CA LEU A 344 -17.60 11.15 33.15
C LEU A 344 -17.66 12.06 34.38
N LYS A 345 -18.23 13.28 34.22
CA LYS A 345 -18.45 14.19 35.33
C LYS A 345 -19.31 13.46 36.33
N CYS A 346 -18.70 13.04 37.43
CA CYS A 346 -19.43 12.44 38.52
C CYS A 346 -20.05 13.60 39.29
N GLU A 347 -21.36 13.80 39.12
CA GLU A 347 -22.10 14.71 39.98
C GLU A 347 -22.24 14.07 41.37
N LEU A 348 -21.89 14.82 42.41
CA LEU A 348 -22.33 14.50 43.76
C LEU A 348 -23.86 14.68 43.75
N ASN A 349 -24.61 13.72 44.30
CA ASN A 349 -26.05 13.92 44.38
C ASN A 349 -26.36 15.18 45.22
N PRO A 350 -27.46 15.91 44.95
CA PRO A 350 -27.75 17.20 45.58
C PRO A 350 -27.87 17.13 47.12
N GLU A 351 -28.03 15.93 47.66
CA GLU A 351 -28.27 15.67 49.08
C GLU A 351 -27.00 15.20 49.82
N GLY A 352 -25.85 15.05 49.13
CA GLY A 352 -24.58 14.66 49.74
C GLY A 352 -24.58 13.27 50.39
N ARG A 353 -25.53 12.40 50.04
CA ARG A 353 -25.66 11.05 50.57
C ARG A 353 -25.59 10.04 49.43
N ARG A 354 -24.39 9.58 49.07
CA ARG A 354 -24.30 8.30 48.38
C ARG A 354 -24.68 7.19 49.35
N ASP A 355 -25.17 6.09 48.81
CA ASP A 355 -25.25 4.83 49.55
C ASP A 355 -23.82 4.34 49.83
N TYR A 356 -23.26 4.83 50.94
CA TYR A 356 -21.93 4.43 51.44
C TYR A 356 -22.03 3.17 52.31
N SER A 357 -23.06 2.33 52.14
CA SER A 357 -23.26 1.15 52.98
C SER A 357 -21.97 0.31 53.06
N GLY A 358 -21.41 0.22 54.26
CA GLY A 358 -20.16 -0.52 54.54
C GLY A 358 -18.84 0.24 54.38
N SER A 359 -18.83 1.55 54.12
CA SER A 359 -17.60 2.36 54.07
C SER A 359 -17.36 3.16 55.36
N ASN A 360 -16.11 3.20 55.86
CA ASN A 360 -15.74 4.04 57.00
C ASN A 360 -15.56 5.51 56.60
N ASP A 361 -15.50 6.43 57.57
CA ASP A 361 -15.52 7.87 57.31
C ASP A 361 -14.27 8.39 56.59
N ILE A 362 -13.13 7.72 56.74
CA ILE A 362 -11.89 8.03 56.02
C ILE A 362 -12.03 7.76 54.52
N VAL A 363 -12.57 6.59 54.17
CA VAL A 363 -12.81 6.22 52.77
C VAL A 363 -13.86 7.11 52.12
N LYS A 364 -14.84 7.60 52.88
CA LYS A 364 -15.80 8.60 52.37
C LYS A 364 -15.09 9.91 52.01
N GLY A 365 -14.19 10.40 52.88
CA GLY A 365 -13.39 11.59 52.60
C GLY A 365 -12.53 11.46 51.34
N TRP A 366 -11.88 10.32 51.14
CA TRP A 366 -11.09 10.07 49.92
C TRP A 366 -11.94 9.98 48.66
N ILE A 367 -13.14 9.40 48.75
CA ILE A 367 -14.09 9.36 47.62
C ILE A 367 -14.52 10.78 47.25
N ASP A 368 -14.84 11.61 48.24
CA ASP A 368 -15.30 12.98 48.02
C ASP A 368 -14.18 13.87 47.46
N ASP A 369 -12.96 13.73 47.97
CA ASP A 369 -11.78 14.43 47.44
C ASP A 369 -11.42 13.95 46.04
N ALA A 370 -11.46 12.65 45.76
CA ALA A 370 -11.21 12.11 44.43
C ALA A 370 -12.24 12.62 43.40
N VAL A 371 -13.51 12.77 43.79
CA VAL A 371 -14.55 13.39 42.95
C VAL A 371 -14.26 14.88 42.73
N LYS A 372 -13.93 15.61 43.78
CA LYS A 372 -13.65 17.05 43.70
C LYS A 372 -12.41 17.34 42.84
N TYR A 373 -11.29 16.70 43.13
CA TYR A 373 -10.02 16.93 42.44
C TYR A 373 -10.01 16.30 41.06
N GLY A 374 -10.62 15.12 40.86
CA GLY A 374 -10.82 14.53 39.54
C GLY A 374 -11.63 15.46 38.63
N ASN A 375 -12.77 15.96 39.10
CA ASN A 375 -13.58 16.90 38.32
C ASN A 375 -12.86 18.23 38.03
N ALA A 376 -12.06 18.75 38.98
CA ALA A 376 -11.30 20.00 38.79
C ALA A 376 -10.11 19.83 37.81
N ALA A 377 -9.47 18.67 37.82
CA ALA A 377 -8.34 18.34 36.95
C ALA A 377 -8.76 17.77 35.59
N GLY A 378 -10.06 17.47 35.40
CA GLY A 378 -10.57 16.81 34.18
C GLY A 378 -10.19 15.32 34.08
N VAL A 379 -9.93 14.66 35.22
CA VAL A 379 -9.50 13.26 35.34
C VAL A 379 -10.63 12.44 35.98
N ASP A 380 -10.84 11.18 35.57
CA ASP A 380 -11.87 10.32 36.19
C ASP A 380 -11.61 10.17 37.70
N PRO A 381 -12.55 10.60 38.56
CA PRO A 381 -12.46 10.41 40.01
C PRO A 381 -12.15 9.00 40.48
N LYS A 382 -12.59 7.96 39.74
CA LYS A 382 -12.30 6.56 40.08
C LYS A 382 -10.83 6.22 39.92
N LEU A 383 -10.16 6.84 38.94
CA LEU A 383 -8.74 6.68 38.70
C LEU A 383 -7.93 7.37 39.82
N VAL A 384 -8.33 8.58 40.20
CA VAL A 384 -7.75 9.31 41.34
C VAL A 384 -7.87 8.48 42.62
N LEU A 385 -9.04 7.91 42.87
CA LEU A 385 -9.26 7.05 44.02
C LEU A 385 -8.42 5.76 43.96
N ALA A 386 -8.30 5.14 42.78
CA ALA A 386 -7.47 3.95 42.58
C ALA A 386 -5.98 4.22 42.81
N ILE A 387 -5.48 5.40 42.40
CA ILE A 387 -4.11 5.85 42.68
C ILE A 387 -3.89 6.01 44.19
N VAL A 388 -4.80 6.70 44.89
CA VAL A 388 -4.72 6.87 46.35
C VAL A 388 -4.72 5.52 47.09
N TYR A 389 -5.50 4.54 46.61
CA TYR A 389 -5.48 3.19 47.18
C TYR A 389 -4.19 2.42 46.83
N ASN A 390 -3.63 2.58 45.63
CA ASN A 390 -2.40 1.91 45.21
C ASN A 390 -1.13 2.51 45.82
N GLU A 391 -1.12 3.80 46.13
CA GLU A 391 0.03 4.49 46.77
C GLU A 391 0.13 4.23 48.29
N GLY A 392 -0.57 3.22 48.80
CA GLY A 392 -0.49 2.81 50.21
C GLY A 392 -1.50 3.51 51.12
N GLY A 393 -2.60 4.03 50.59
CA GLY A 393 -3.77 4.42 51.37
C GLY A 393 -4.40 3.22 52.08
N ASN A 394 -3.84 2.82 53.22
CA ASN A 394 -4.24 1.62 53.93
C ASN A 394 -5.39 1.92 54.92
N ARG A 395 -6.42 1.07 54.96
CA ARG A 395 -7.56 1.16 55.92
C ARG A 395 -7.14 0.97 57.39
N ALA A 396 -5.89 0.61 57.66
CA ALA A 396 -5.41 0.18 58.97
C ALA A 396 -4.41 1.16 59.66
N ASP A 397 -3.85 2.14 58.94
CA ASP A 397 -2.72 2.93 59.46
C ASP A 397 -3.04 4.40 59.76
N THR A 398 -4.31 4.81 59.75
CA THR A 398 -4.74 6.11 60.28
C THR A 398 -5.35 5.91 61.66
N THR A 399 -4.53 5.93 62.69
CA THR A 399 -5.01 6.14 64.07
C THR A 399 -5.61 7.55 64.19
N LEU A 400 -6.77 7.63 64.85
CA LEU A 400 -7.46 8.87 65.24
C LEU A 400 -6.54 9.92 65.87
#